data_AF-A0A9D5AVE1-F1
#
_entry.id   AF-A0A9D5AVE1-F1
#
_cell.length_a   1.000
_cell.length_b   1.000
_cell.length_c   1.000
_cell.angle_alpha   90.00
_cell.angle_beta   90.00
_cell.angle_gamma   90.00
#
_symmetry.space_group_name_H-M   'P 1'
#
loop_
_entity.id
_entity.type
_entity.pdbx_description
1 polymer ?
#
loop_
_entity_poly.entity_id
_entity_poly.type
_entity_poly.pdbx_seq_one_letter_code
_entity_poly.pdbx_strand_id
1 'polypeptide(L)'
;MKDLGGLKYFLGLELVRGPSGLFICQRKYTLDILNECGMLACKPASLPLAPNHKLALDSSLLYDDPSKYHRLVGRLIYLTITRPELTYSVHILNQFMQEPHRGHWDAAILVLRYIKFAPRQGIIIPKDNDLKLVAYCDSDYASCPLTRS
;
A
#
# COMPACT_ATOMS: atom_id res chain seq x y z
N MET A 1 21.69 -18.27 -21.58
CA MET A 1 21.12 -19.01 -20.43
C MET A 1 21.73 -18.44 -19.16
N LYS A 2 20.93 -17.87 -18.24
CA LYS A 2 21.44 -17.23 -17.02
C LYS A 2 20.80 -17.87 -15.79
N ASP A 3 21.65 -18.28 -14.85
CA ASP A 3 21.35 -18.95 -13.59
C ASP A 3 20.10 -18.43 -12.86
N LEU A 4 19.11 -19.32 -12.74
CA LEU A 4 17.92 -19.17 -11.89
C LEU A 4 18.19 -19.73 -10.49
N GLY A 5 19.28 -19.29 -9.86
CA GLY A 5 19.58 -19.63 -8.46
C GLY A 5 19.13 -18.54 -7.50
N GLY A 6 17.95 -18.69 -6.88
CA GLY A 6 17.66 -18.13 -5.55
C GLY A 6 16.51 -17.14 -5.37
N LEU A 7 15.38 -17.26 -6.08
CA LEU A 7 14.13 -16.60 -5.66
C LEU A 7 13.64 -17.30 -4.38
N LYS A 8 13.70 -16.61 -3.24
CA LYS A 8 13.19 -17.13 -1.96
C LYS A 8 11.84 -16.49 -1.67
N TYR A 9 10.87 -17.30 -1.25
CA TYR A 9 9.56 -16.85 -0.79
C TYR A 9 9.48 -16.99 0.73
N PHE A 10 9.10 -15.93 1.42
CA PHE A 10 8.84 -15.99 2.87
C PHE A 10 7.69 -15.05 3.22
N LEU A 11 6.62 -15.57 3.84
CA LEU A 11 5.41 -14.81 4.21
C LEU A 11 4.74 -14.04 3.05
N GLY A 12 4.96 -14.43 1.79
CA GLY A 12 4.44 -13.68 0.62
C GLY A 12 5.36 -12.55 0.14
N LEU A 13 6.55 -12.42 0.73
CA LEU A 13 7.66 -11.63 0.20
C LEU A 13 8.43 -12.45 -0.83
N GLU A 14 8.71 -11.83 -1.97
CA GLU A 14 9.57 -12.31 -3.05
C GLU A 14 10.93 -11.65 -2.93
N LEU A 15 11.98 -12.46 -2.71
CA LEU A 15 13.35 -11.99 -2.54
C LEU A 15 14.22 -12.35 -3.75
N VAL A 16 14.80 -11.34 -4.38
CA VAL A 16 15.73 -11.48 -5.52
C VAL A 16 17.08 -10.90 -5.14
N ARG A 17 18.11 -11.74 -5.09
CA ARG A 17 19.49 -11.29 -4.87
C ARG A 17 20.14 -10.95 -6.20
N GLY A 18 20.80 -9.80 -6.26
CA GLY A 18 21.55 -9.35 -7.43
C GLY A 18 22.88 -8.67 -7.04
N PRO A 19 23.70 -8.29 -8.03
CA PRO A 19 24.98 -7.63 -7.80
C PRO A 19 24.86 -6.31 -7.02
N SER A 20 23.74 -5.59 -7.21
CA SER A 20 23.44 -4.31 -6.57
C SER A 20 22.88 -4.44 -5.14
N GLY A 21 22.46 -5.64 -4.72
CA GLY A 21 21.82 -5.84 -3.42
C GLY A 21 20.68 -6.85 -3.45
N LEU A 22 19.83 -6.78 -2.43
CA LEU A 22 18.64 -7.61 -2.25
C LEU A 22 17.39 -6.81 -2.61
N PHE A 23 16.70 -7.21 -3.66
CA PHE A 23 15.39 -6.69 -4.02
C PHE A 23 14.29 -7.50 -3.33
N ILE A 24 13.34 -6.82 -2.70
CA ILE A 24 12.21 -7.41 -2.00
C ILE A 24 10.93 -6.82 -2.56
N CYS A 25 10.00 -7.66 -3.00
CA CYS A 25 8.69 -7.22 -3.48
C CYS A 25 7.57 -8.19 -3.05
N GLN A 26 6.32 -7.79 -3.29
CA GLN A 26 5.12 -8.57 -2.94
C GLN A 26 4.22 -8.74 -4.18
N ARG A 27 4.79 -9.15 -5.31
CA ARG A 27 4.08 -9.17 -6.59
C ARG A 27 2.89 -10.12 -6.56
N LYS A 28 3.10 -11.38 -6.18
CA LYS A 28 2.03 -12.38 -6.09
C LYS A 28 0.93 -11.88 -5.15
N TYR A 29 1.31 -11.39 -3.97
CA TYR A 29 0.37 -10.85 -2.99
C TYR A 29 -0.45 -9.66 -3.53
N THR A 30 0.19 -8.75 -4.27
CA THR A 30 -0.48 -7.62 -4.92
C THR A 30 -1.50 -8.09 -5.95
N LEU A 31 -1.14 -9.09 -6.78
CA LEU A 31 -2.05 -9.68 -7.76
C LEU A 31 -3.20 -10.43 -7.10
N ASP A 32 -2.96 -11.11 -5.98
CA ASP A 32 -4.00 -11.81 -5.22
C ASP A 32 -5.01 -10.81 -4.63
N ILE A 33 -4.55 -9.66 -4.08
CA ILE A 33 -5.44 -8.57 -3.62
C ILE A 33 -6.30 -8.09 -4.79
N LEU A 34 -5.66 -7.78 -5.92
CA LEU A 34 -6.36 -7.26 -7.10
C LEU A 34 -7.37 -8.27 -7.66
N ASN A 35 -7.05 -9.56 -7.64
CA ASN A 35 -7.95 -10.61 -8.09
C ASN A 35 -9.18 -10.74 -7.19
N GLU A 36 -8.98 -10.80 -5.87
CA GLU A 36 -10.08 -10.91 -4.91
C GLU A 36 -11.04 -9.73 -4.94
N CYS A 37 -10.54 -8.52 -5.24
CA CYS A 37 -11.36 -7.32 -5.40
C CYS A 37 -11.90 -7.11 -6.83
N GLY A 38 -11.61 -8.01 -7.78
CA GLY A 38 -12.05 -7.85 -9.18
C GLY A 38 -11.34 -6.72 -9.94
N MET A 39 -10.16 -6.30 -9.49
CA MET A 39 -9.42 -5.12 -9.96
C MET A 39 -8.29 -5.44 -10.96
N LEU A 40 -8.15 -6.70 -11.41
CA LEU A 40 -7.09 -7.08 -12.37
C LEU A 40 -7.16 -6.34 -13.71
N ALA A 41 -8.37 -6.00 -14.17
CA ALA A 41 -8.59 -5.29 -15.43
C ALA A 41 -8.90 -3.79 -15.24
N CYS A 42 -8.76 -3.26 -14.02
CA CYS A 42 -9.11 -1.87 -13.76
C CYS A 42 -8.15 -0.87 -14.42
N LYS A 43 -8.65 0.33 -14.74
CA LYS A 43 -7.81 1.44 -15.19
C LYS A 43 -6.94 1.94 -14.03
N PRO A 44 -5.60 2.02 -14.17
CA PRO A 44 -4.73 2.50 -13.11
C PRO A 44 -5.05 3.94 -12.70
N ALA A 45 -4.71 4.29 -11.46
CA ALA A 45 -4.70 5.66 -10.96
C ALA A 45 -3.26 6.14 -10.77
N SER A 46 -3.02 7.44 -10.96
CA SER A 46 -1.69 8.04 -10.79
C SER A 46 -1.35 8.35 -9.33
N LEU A 47 -2.36 8.50 -8.48
CA LEU A 47 -2.21 8.79 -7.05
C LEU A 47 -3.01 7.78 -6.22
N PRO A 48 -2.49 7.35 -5.06
CA PRO A 48 -3.20 6.43 -4.17
C PRO A 48 -4.34 7.11 -3.39
N LEU A 49 -4.23 8.42 -3.15
CA LEU A 49 -5.25 9.23 -2.47
C LEU A 49 -5.21 10.66 -2.98
N ALA A 50 -6.36 11.34 -3.02
CA ALA A 50 -6.44 12.75 -3.37
C ALA A 50 -5.89 13.65 -2.23
N PRO A 51 -5.11 14.72 -2.50
CA PRO A 51 -4.59 15.61 -1.46
C PRO A 51 -5.68 16.25 -0.59
N ASN A 52 -6.86 16.51 -1.16
CA ASN A 52 -8.01 17.11 -0.47
C ASN A 52 -9.16 16.10 -0.32
N HIS A 53 -8.85 14.87 0.10
CA HIS A 53 -9.80 13.75 0.10
C HIS A 53 -11.04 13.95 0.98
N LYS A 54 -11.02 14.85 1.98
CA LYS A 54 -12.16 15.17 2.87
C LYS A 54 -12.87 13.95 3.50
N LEU A 55 -12.19 12.81 3.61
CA LEU A 55 -12.78 11.55 4.10
C LEU A 55 -13.32 11.67 5.53
N ALA A 56 -12.68 12.45 6.40
CA ALA A 56 -13.19 12.71 7.75
C ALA A 56 -14.53 13.48 7.78
N LEU A 57 -14.88 14.15 6.69
CA LEU A 57 -16.16 14.87 6.51
C LEU A 57 -17.11 14.08 5.61
N ASP A 58 -16.78 12.83 5.27
CA ASP A 58 -17.64 12.02 4.41
C ASP A 58 -18.96 11.74 5.14
N SER A 59 -20.05 12.13 4.49
CA SER A 59 -21.43 11.96 4.96
C SER A 59 -22.19 10.97 4.07
N SER A 60 -21.46 10.18 3.29
CA SER A 60 -22.04 9.08 2.52
C SER A 60 -22.62 8.02 3.45
N LEU A 61 -23.46 7.13 2.91
CA LEU A 61 -24.03 6.04 3.70
C LEU A 61 -22.92 5.14 4.25
N LEU A 62 -23.21 4.51 5.38
CA LEU A 62 -22.37 3.43 5.90
C LEU A 62 -22.11 2.39 4.81
N TYR A 63 -20.90 1.86 4.81
CA TYR A 63 -20.55 0.81 3.88
C TYR A 63 -21.25 -0.49 4.28
N ASP A 64 -21.90 -1.11 3.30
CA ASP A 64 -22.79 -2.25 3.53
C ASP A 64 -22.05 -3.51 4.05
N ASP A 65 -20.73 -3.59 3.84
CA ASP A 65 -19.90 -4.73 4.24
C ASP A 65 -18.59 -4.32 4.93
N PRO A 66 -18.63 -3.90 6.21
CA PRO A 66 -17.44 -3.48 6.95
C PRO A 66 -16.35 -4.55 7.00
N SER A 67 -16.72 -5.84 6.98
CA SER A 67 -15.77 -6.95 6.97
C SER A 67 -14.89 -6.98 5.72
N LYS A 68 -15.45 -6.67 4.54
CA LYS A 68 -14.65 -6.50 3.31
C LYS A 68 -13.71 -5.31 3.42
N TYR A 69 -14.15 -4.20 4.01
CA TYR A 69 -13.31 -3.03 4.25
C TYR A 69 -12.13 -3.38 5.16
N HIS A 70 -12.38 -3.99 6.31
CA HIS A 70 -11.33 -4.39 7.27
C HIS A 70 -10.31 -5.32 6.65
N ARG A 71 -10.79 -6.32 5.90
CA ARG A 71 -9.92 -7.28 5.22
C ARG A 71 -9.02 -6.58 4.21
N LEU A 72 -9.58 -5.70 3.38
CA LEU A 72 -8.81 -4.96 2.39
C LEU A 72 -7.76 -4.06 3.06
N VAL A 73 -8.16 -3.26 4.05
CA VAL A 73 -7.24 -2.38 4.78
C VAL A 73 -6.13 -3.19 5.46
N GLY A 74 -6.45 -4.32 6.09
CA GLY A 74 -5.45 -5.22 6.68
C GLY A 74 -4.44 -5.75 5.65
N ARG A 75 -4.90 -6.10 4.44
CA ARG A 75 -4.00 -6.50 3.36
C ARG A 75 -3.14 -5.36 2.84
N LEU A 76 -3.69 -4.15 2.77
CA LEU A 76 -2.94 -2.96 2.39
C LEU A 76 -1.88 -2.61 3.43
N ILE A 77 -2.16 -2.76 4.72
CA ILE A 77 -1.18 -2.62 5.81
C ILE A 77 -0.01 -3.60 5.61
N TYR A 78 -0.30 -4.84 5.24
CA TYR A 78 0.78 -5.80 4.96
C TYR A 78 1.61 -5.44 3.72
N LEU A 79 0.98 -4.81 2.73
CA LEU A 79 1.65 -4.38 1.51
C LEU A 79 2.60 -3.18 1.73
N THR A 80 2.38 -2.35 2.76
CA THR A 80 3.26 -1.20 3.06
C THR A 80 4.68 -1.63 3.43
N ILE A 81 4.88 -2.89 3.85
CA ILE A 81 6.20 -3.47 4.16
C ILE A 81 7.17 -3.33 2.97
N THR A 82 6.69 -3.52 1.74
CA THR A 82 7.52 -3.35 0.52
C THR A 82 7.13 -2.11 -0.29
N ARG A 83 6.06 -1.42 0.10
CA ARG A 83 5.51 -0.25 -0.61
C ARG A 83 5.28 0.93 0.34
N PRO A 84 6.36 1.55 0.86
CA PRO A 84 6.25 2.61 1.85
C PRO A 84 5.51 3.85 1.32
N GLU A 85 5.45 4.06 0.00
CA GLU A 85 4.70 5.16 -0.61
C GLU A 85 3.17 5.06 -0.36
N LEU A 86 2.66 3.89 0.01
CA LEU A 86 1.25 3.67 0.35
C LEU A 86 0.93 4.02 1.81
N THR A 87 1.94 4.19 2.66
CA THR A 87 1.79 4.27 4.12
C THR A 87 0.80 5.36 4.53
N TYR A 88 0.90 6.54 3.92
CA TYR A 88 -0.02 7.65 4.20
C TYR A 88 -1.47 7.28 3.88
N SER A 89 -1.76 6.83 2.66
CA SER A 89 -3.12 6.48 2.24
C SER A 89 -3.71 5.36 3.09
N VAL A 90 -2.90 4.34 3.42
CA VAL A 90 -3.33 3.21 4.26
C VAL A 90 -3.56 3.64 5.70
N HIS A 91 -2.72 4.53 6.23
CA HIS A 91 -2.91 5.09 7.57
C HIS A 91 -4.25 5.84 7.68
N ILE A 92 -4.57 6.69 6.71
CA ILE A 92 -5.87 7.40 6.67
C ILE A 92 -7.03 6.42 6.61
N LEU A 93 -6.99 5.41 5.74
CA LEU A 93 -8.05 4.39 5.66
C LEU A 93 -8.22 3.62 6.97
N ASN A 94 -7.12 3.32 7.67
CA ASN A 94 -7.15 2.60 8.94
C ASN A 94 -7.84 3.38 10.07
N GLN A 95 -7.96 4.71 9.98
CA GLN A 95 -8.68 5.52 10.96
C GLN A 95 -10.19 5.24 10.96
N PHE A 96 -10.73 4.73 9.84
CA PHE A 96 -12.16 4.49 9.66
C PHE A 96 -12.56 3.02 9.79
N MET A 97 -11.78 2.23 10.55
CA MET A 97 -12.06 0.80 10.74
C MET A 97 -13.32 0.55 11.57
N GLN A 98 -13.70 1.42 12.50
CA GLN A 98 -14.90 1.17 13.32
C GLN A 98 -16.20 1.39 12.55
N GLU A 99 -16.25 2.46 11.76
CA GLU A 99 -17.45 2.89 11.05
C GLU A 99 -17.08 3.34 9.62
N PRO A 100 -16.86 2.41 8.68
CA PRO A 100 -16.53 2.76 7.31
C PRO A 100 -17.77 3.24 6.54
N HIS A 101 -17.63 4.37 5.85
CA HIS A 101 -18.60 4.90 4.89
C HIS A 101 -18.23 4.50 3.46
N ARG A 102 -19.16 4.68 2.51
CA ARG A 102 -18.91 4.39 1.08
C ARG A 102 -17.73 5.18 0.53
N GLY A 103 -17.55 6.44 0.92
CA GLY A 103 -16.39 7.24 0.52
C GLY A 103 -15.06 6.65 0.98
N HIS A 104 -15.02 6.00 2.14
CA HIS A 104 -13.81 5.29 2.62
C HIS A 104 -13.52 4.07 1.75
N TRP A 105 -14.55 3.30 1.37
CA TRP A 105 -14.39 2.18 0.46
C TRP A 105 -13.88 2.62 -0.92
N ASP A 106 -14.46 3.68 -1.48
CA ASP A 106 -14.04 4.23 -2.77
C ASP A 106 -12.57 4.69 -2.75
N ALA A 107 -12.13 5.29 -1.64
CA ALA A 107 -10.72 5.62 -1.42
C ALA A 107 -9.83 4.36 -1.35
N ALA A 108 -10.27 3.29 -0.71
CA ALA A 108 -9.54 2.01 -0.72
C ALA A 108 -9.45 1.40 -2.12
N ILE A 109 -10.52 1.50 -2.93
CA ILE A 109 -10.51 1.11 -4.35
C ILE A 109 -9.55 1.97 -5.16
N LEU A 110 -9.43 3.26 -4.87
CA LEU A 110 -8.45 4.13 -5.52
C LEU A 110 -7.00 3.67 -5.25
N VAL A 111 -6.69 3.26 -4.02
CA VAL A 111 -5.40 2.65 -3.68
C VAL A 111 -5.15 1.38 -4.51
N LEU A 112 -6.17 0.53 -4.70
CA LEU A 112 -6.06 -0.66 -5.56
C LEU A 112 -5.74 -0.30 -7.02
N ARG A 113 -6.37 0.75 -7.55
CA ARG A 113 -6.08 1.25 -8.90
C ARG A 113 -4.66 1.79 -9.00
N TYR A 114 -4.14 2.42 -7.96
CA TYR A 114 -2.76 2.89 -7.93
C TYR A 114 -1.76 1.72 -7.92
N ILE A 115 -1.94 0.73 -7.04
CA ILE A 115 -1.00 -0.41 -6.98
C ILE A 115 -1.01 -1.27 -8.24
N LYS A 116 -2.12 -1.27 -9.00
CA LYS A 116 -2.25 -1.93 -10.30
C LYS A 116 -1.28 -1.39 -11.35
N PHE A 117 -0.86 -0.12 -11.24
CA PHE A 117 0.10 0.49 -12.15
C PHE A 117 1.44 -0.24 -12.14
N ALA A 118 1.94 -0.60 -10.96
CA ALA A 118 3.21 -1.29 -10.77
C ALA A 118 3.10 -2.43 -9.74
N PRO A 119 2.57 -3.62 -10.13
CA PRO A 119 2.35 -4.72 -9.20
C PRO A 119 3.65 -5.35 -8.66
N ARG A 120 4.79 -5.15 -9.32
CA ARG A 120 6.11 -5.65 -8.91
C ARG A 120 6.92 -4.60 -8.15
N GLN A 121 6.34 -3.45 -7.80
CA GLN A 121 7.04 -2.44 -7.01
C GLN A 121 7.47 -3.02 -5.66
N GLY A 122 8.63 -2.59 -5.17
CA GLY A 122 9.28 -3.13 -3.99
C GLY A 122 10.47 -2.28 -3.56
N ILE A 123 11.22 -2.77 -2.59
CA ILE A 123 12.39 -2.09 -2.01
C ILE A 123 13.70 -2.77 -2.42
N ILE A 124 14.78 -1.99 -2.52
CA ILE A 124 16.14 -2.50 -2.72
C ILE A 124 16.93 -2.25 -1.43
N ILE A 125 17.54 -3.30 -0.90
CA ILE A 125 18.54 -3.22 0.16
C ILE A 125 19.91 -3.33 -0.54
N PRO A 126 20.66 -2.23 -0.66
CA PRO A 126 21.93 -2.23 -1.40
C PRO A 126 22.97 -3.13 -0.73
N LYS A 127 23.88 -3.69 -1.54
CA LYS A 127 24.97 -4.56 -1.07
C LYS A 127 26.01 -3.77 -0.26
N ASP A 128 26.34 -2.57 -0.73
CA ASP A 128 27.15 -1.59 0.00
C ASP A 128 26.22 -0.79 0.92
N ASN A 129 25.88 -1.39 2.05
CA ASN A 129 25.19 -0.69 3.12
C ASN A 129 26.06 -0.79 4.36
N ASP A 130 26.52 0.35 4.87
CA ASP A 130 27.30 0.48 6.11
C ASP A 130 26.46 0.11 7.37
N LEU A 131 25.36 -0.63 7.18
CA LEU A 131 24.26 -0.87 8.12
C LEU A 131 23.73 0.42 8.78
N LYS A 132 23.96 1.58 8.17
CA LYS A 132 23.37 2.84 8.59
C LYS A 132 21.92 2.87 8.12
N LEU A 133 21.01 2.72 9.07
CA LEU A 133 19.60 2.97 8.87
C LEU A 133 19.41 4.46 8.55
N VAL A 134 19.45 4.83 7.28
CA VAL A 134 19.09 6.18 6.83
C VAL A 134 17.58 6.18 6.58
N ALA A 135 16.83 6.55 7.61
CA ALA A 135 15.41 6.85 7.47
C ALA A 135 15.29 8.27 6.92
N TYR A 136 14.87 8.39 5.65
CA TYR A 136 14.40 9.66 5.11
C TYR A 136 12.94 9.83 5.52
N CYS A 137 12.69 10.74 6.45
CA CYS A 137 11.35 11.19 6.78
C CYS A 137 11.08 12.41 5.91
N ASP A 138 10.27 12.28 4.86
CA ASP A 138 9.73 13.43 4.14
C ASP A 138 8.63 14.07 5.00
N SER A 139 9.04 14.69 6.11
CA SER A 139 8.18 15.50 6.95
C SER A 139 8.04 16.89 6.34
N ASP A 140 7.33 16.96 5.22
CA ASP A 140 6.77 18.21 4.69
C ASP A 140 5.26 17.99 4.45
N TYR A 141 4.47 17.97 5.53
CA TYR A 141 3.11 18.54 5.47
C TYR A 141 2.57 18.79 6.87
N ALA A 142 3.15 19.79 7.54
CA ALA A 142 2.50 20.48 8.62
C ALA A 142 1.24 21.21 8.09
N SER A 143 0.10 20.52 8.07
CA SER A 143 -1.23 21.14 8.12
C SER A 143 -2.30 20.13 8.57
N CYS A 144 -2.12 19.59 9.78
CA CYS A 144 -3.24 19.01 10.54
C CYS A 144 -3.93 20.14 11.33
N PRO A 145 -5.21 20.45 11.08
CA PRO A 145 -5.99 21.34 11.95
C PRO A 145 -6.59 20.61 13.17
N LEU A 146 -6.03 19.50 13.62
CA LEU A 146 -6.51 18.76 14.79
C LEU A 146 -5.40 18.54 15.80
N THR A 147 -4.96 19.64 16.40
CA THR A 147 -4.40 19.64 17.76
C THR A 147 -5.22 20.62 18.61
N ARG A 148 -6.24 20.10 19.28
CA ARG A 148 -6.95 20.59 20.48
C ARG A 148 -8.21 19.72 20.59
N SER A 149 -8.50 19.05 21.70
CA SER A 149 -8.20 19.29 23.11
C SER A 149 -8.18 17.98 23.89
#